data_AF-A0A6G8Q0W7-F1
#
_entry.id   AF-A0A6G8Q0W7-F1
#
_cell.length_a   1.000
_cell.length_b   1.000
_cell.length_c   1.000
_cell.angle_alpha   90.00
_cell.angle_beta   90.00
_cell.angle_gamma   90.00
#
_symmetry.space_group_name_H-M   'P 1'
#
loop_
_entity.id
_entity.type
_entity.pdbx_description
1 polymer ?
#
loop_
_entity_poly.entity_id
_entity_poly.type
_entity_poly.pdbx_seq_one_letter_code
_entity_poly.pdbx_strand_id
1 'polypeptide(L)'
;MHEKQRVAVEVSTRQAGLRAERTGGTVEEIPKPGARQGLGELRDERPDHRPEPLAPDRVEERKQAQRRERDRAQREADWEQFVRTELRELELRKNGQLGRSLGEPLPGESAAALQRLAHEDRRQAEQGMVSVMKNGAVSYKHVEELSQEDMPSRVAANRSRTTWLKERRDGWIASKERRS
;
A
#
# COMPACT_ATOMS: atom_id res chain seq x y z
N MET A 1 -21.68 5.54 43.28
CA MET A 1 -22.40 6.59 42.53
C MET A 1 -21.48 7.06 41.42
N HIS A 2 -22.06 7.22 40.23
CA HIS A 2 -21.46 7.59 38.94
C HIS A 2 -20.64 6.49 38.25
N GLU A 3 -20.79 6.24 36.96
CA GLU A 3 -21.94 6.05 36.07
C GLU A 3 -21.32 5.58 34.76
N LYS A 4 -21.99 4.64 34.10
CA LYS A 4 -21.56 4.03 32.84
C LYS A 4 -21.66 5.06 31.72
N GLN A 5 -20.72 5.04 30.77
CA GLN A 5 -21.07 5.33 29.38
C GLN A 5 -20.12 4.65 28.39
N ARG A 6 -20.66 3.58 27.80
CA ARG A 6 -20.34 3.07 26.46
C ARG A 6 -21.01 4.03 25.46
N VAL A 7 -20.32 4.39 24.37
CA VAL A 7 -20.98 4.97 23.20
C VAL A 7 -20.56 4.17 21.97
N ALA A 8 -21.49 3.33 21.53
CA ALA A 8 -21.56 2.81 20.18
C ALA A 8 -22.07 3.92 19.25
N VAL A 9 -21.58 3.97 18.02
CA VAL A 9 -22.24 4.75 16.95
C VAL A 9 -22.52 3.77 15.82
N GLU A 10 -23.81 3.45 15.68
CA GLU A 10 -24.39 2.74 14.56
C GLU A 10 -24.55 3.63 13.33
N VAL A 11 -24.33 2.97 12.20
CA VAL A 11 -24.99 3.07 10.87
C VAL A 11 -26.25 3.95 10.79
N SER A 12 -26.32 4.83 9.78
CA SER A 12 -27.30 4.77 8.66
C SER A 12 -27.56 6.15 8.04
N THR A 13 -28.13 6.12 6.82
CA THR A 13 -28.61 7.18 5.92
C THR A 13 -27.63 7.55 4.79
N ARG A 14 -28.01 7.58 3.50
CA ARG A 14 -29.31 7.47 2.84
C ARG A 14 -29.11 7.06 1.37
N GLN A 15 -30.07 6.29 0.88
CA GLN A 15 -30.34 5.96 -0.52
C GLN A 15 -31.28 7.02 -1.14
N ALA A 16 -31.39 7.01 -2.48
CA ALA A 16 -32.34 7.70 -3.38
C ALA A 16 -31.82 9.02 -4.01
N GLY A 17 -32.04 9.34 -5.29
CA GLY A 17 -32.77 8.70 -6.41
C GLY A 17 -32.29 9.38 -7.71
N LEU A 18 -32.15 8.66 -8.82
CA LEU A 18 -33.08 8.62 -9.96
C LEU A 18 -33.76 9.95 -10.36
N ARG A 19 -33.72 10.19 -11.69
CA ARG A 19 -34.75 10.83 -12.54
C ARG A 19 -34.38 12.21 -13.10
N ALA A 20 -33.98 12.22 -14.37
CA ALA A 20 -34.00 13.41 -15.24
C ALA A 20 -35.05 13.19 -16.34
N GLU A 21 -36.22 13.79 -16.17
CA GLU A 21 -37.21 14.08 -17.23
C GLU A 21 -36.99 15.56 -17.58
N ARG A 22 -36.63 15.94 -18.81
CA ARG A 22 -37.47 16.20 -19.98
C ARG A 22 -38.69 17.09 -19.68
N THR A 23 -38.64 18.34 -20.14
CA THR A 23 -39.68 19.13 -20.86
C THR A 23 -39.14 20.56 -20.99
N GLY A 24 -38.86 21.08 -22.19
CA GLY A 24 -39.82 21.67 -23.14
C GLY A 24 -39.37 23.14 -23.32
N GLY A 25 -39.43 23.82 -24.44
CA GLY A 25 -39.83 23.58 -25.82
C GLY A 25 -39.72 24.94 -26.50
N THR A 26 -39.39 24.99 -27.79
CA THR A 26 -39.77 26.10 -28.67
C THR A 26 -39.97 25.53 -30.06
N VAL A 27 -41.13 25.85 -30.60
CA VAL A 27 -41.69 25.44 -31.87
C VAL A 27 -41.48 26.59 -32.83
N GLU A 28 -40.97 26.30 -34.03
CA GLU A 28 -41.17 26.98 -35.32
C GLU A 28 -40.20 26.27 -36.28
N GLU A 29 -40.50 25.89 -37.51
CA GLU A 29 -41.56 26.26 -38.44
C GLU A 29 -41.59 25.16 -39.52
N ILE A 30 -42.76 24.82 -40.06
CA ILE A 30 -42.92 23.91 -41.19
C ILE A 30 -43.16 24.76 -42.45
N PRO A 31 -42.50 24.44 -43.58
CA PRO A 31 -43.13 24.60 -44.88
C PRO A 31 -43.32 23.24 -45.56
N LYS A 32 -44.54 23.02 -46.07
CA LYS A 32 -45.00 21.78 -46.73
C LYS A 32 -44.58 21.72 -48.22
N PRO A 33 -45.07 20.75 -49.05
CA PRO A 33 -44.21 19.86 -49.81
C PRO A 33 -44.25 20.14 -51.33
N GLY A 34 -43.16 19.85 -52.04
CA GLY A 34 -43.10 20.08 -53.49
C GLY A 34 -42.26 19.04 -54.22
N ALA A 35 -42.96 18.09 -54.82
CA ALA A 35 -42.63 17.35 -56.05
C ALA A 35 -41.30 16.57 -56.17
N ARG A 36 -41.47 15.23 -56.16
CA ARG A 36 -41.01 14.26 -57.19
C ARG A 36 -39.70 14.55 -57.94
N GLN A 37 -38.74 13.64 -57.75
CA GLN A 37 -38.15 12.73 -58.76
C GLN A 37 -36.66 12.53 -58.46
N GLY A 38 -36.25 11.28 -58.29
CA GLY A 38 -34.84 10.93 -58.13
C GLY A 38 -34.67 9.63 -57.37
N LEU A 39 -35.09 8.53 -57.99
CA LEU A 39 -34.66 7.20 -57.60
C LEU A 39 -33.14 7.15 -57.71
N GLY A 40 -32.48 7.12 -56.57
CA GLY A 40 -31.07 6.79 -56.42
C GLY A 40 -30.94 6.07 -55.10
N GLU A 41 -31.34 4.80 -55.09
CA GLU A 41 -31.02 3.84 -54.04
C GLU A 41 -29.49 3.72 -53.93
N LEU A 42 -28.85 4.68 -53.26
CA LEU A 42 -27.62 4.38 -52.54
C LEU A 42 -28.07 3.64 -51.29
N ARG A 43 -28.12 2.31 -51.41
CA ARG A 43 -28.04 1.43 -50.25
C ARG A 43 -26.89 1.94 -49.40
N ASP A 44 -27.22 2.49 -48.23
CA ASP A 44 -26.27 2.61 -47.13
C ASP A 44 -26.02 1.16 -46.66
N GLU A 45 -25.22 0.43 -47.44
CA GLU A 45 -24.58 -0.79 -47.00
C GLU A 45 -23.53 -0.36 -45.97
N ARG A 46 -23.97 0.16 -44.83
CA ARG A 46 -23.21 0.01 -43.60
C ARG A 46 -23.02 -1.49 -43.48
N PRO A 47 -21.78 -2.00 -43.59
CA PRO A 47 -21.55 -3.39 -43.25
C PRO A 47 -22.09 -3.52 -41.82
N ASP A 48 -23.01 -4.44 -41.62
CA ASP A 48 -23.30 -4.98 -40.30
C ASP A 48 -22.01 -5.67 -39.86
N HIS A 49 -21.02 -4.86 -39.48
CA HIS A 49 -19.81 -5.29 -38.80
C HIS A 49 -20.28 -5.66 -37.40
N ARG A 50 -21.00 -6.78 -37.31
CA ARG A 50 -20.97 -7.60 -36.12
C ARG A 50 -19.47 -7.79 -35.85
N PRO A 51 -18.93 -7.22 -34.76
CA PRO A 51 -17.53 -7.42 -34.45
C PRO A 51 -17.33 -8.93 -34.41
N GLU A 52 -16.47 -9.45 -35.28
CA GLU A 52 -16.15 -10.87 -35.24
C GLU A 52 -15.76 -11.19 -33.79
N PRO A 53 -16.36 -12.24 -33.18
CA PRO A 53 -16.03 -12.60 -31.82
C PRO A 53 -14.53 -12.79 -31.78
N LEU A 54 -13.85 -11.91 -31.04
CA LEU A 54 -12.40 -11.94 -30.90
C LEU A 54 -12.03 -13.38 -30.56
N ALA A 55 -11.16 -13.99 -31.38
CA ALA A 55 -10.71 -15.36 -31.16
C ALA A 55 -10.38 -15.53 -29.67
N PRO A 56 -10.85 -16.61 -29.02
CA PRO A 56 -10.70 -16.80 -27.57
C PRO A 56 -9.26 -16.53 -27.08
N ASP A 57 -8.27 -16.90 -27.88
CA ASP A 57 -6.84 -16.66 -27.63
C ASP A 57 -6.48 -15.17 -27.49
N ARG A 58 -7.08 -14.28 -28.31
CA ARG A 58 -6.87 -12.82 -28.22
C ARG A 58 -7.52 -12.21 -26.99
N VAL A 59 -8.65 -12.76 -26.53
CA VAL A 59 -9.31 -12.32 -25.30
C VAL A 59 -8.49 -12.73 -24.09
N GLU A 60 -7.97 -13.96 -24.07
CA GLU A 60 -7.10 -14.44 -22.99
C GLU A 60 -5.75 -13.72 -22.97
N GLU A 61 -5.13 -13.47 -24.12
CA GLU A 61 -3.88 -12.70 -24.21
C GLU A 61 -4.06 -11.28 -23.63
N ARG A 62 -5.16 -10.59 -23.96
CA ARG A 62 -5.49 -9.27 -23.40
C ARG A 62 -5.70 -9.34 -21.89
N LYS A 63 -6.38 -10.36 -21.37
CA LYS A 63 -6.54 -10.55 -19.92
C LYS A 63 -5.20 -10.77 -19.24
N GLN A 64 -4.31 -11.57 -19.83
CA GLN A 64 -2.96 -11.82 -19.29
C GLN A 64 -2.10 -10.55 -19.30
N ALA A 65 -2.13 -9.78 -20.39
CA ALA A 65 -1.45 -8.49 -20.47
C ALA A 65 -1.96 -7.53 -19.39
N GLN A 66 -3.28 -7.41 -19.22
CA GLN A 66 -3.89 -6.57 -18.19
C GLN A 66 -3.52 -7.03 -16.78
N ARG A 67 -3.44 -8.34 -16.53
CA ARG A 67 -2.99 -8.90 -15.24
C ARG A 67 -1.54 -8.51 -14.96
N ARG A 68 -0.64 -8.67 -15.92
CA ARG A 68 0.77 -8.29 -15.77
C ARG A 68 0.95 -6.80 -15.52
N GLU A 69 0.17 -5.96 -16.20
CA GLU A 69 0.18 -4.52 -15.99
C GLU A 69 -0.31 -4.16 -14.57
N ARG A 70 -1.41 -4.77 -14.12
CA ARG A 70 -1.91 -4.60 -12.75
C ARG A 70 -0.89 -5.07 -11.71
N ASP A 71 -0.28 -6.22 -11.93
CA ASP A 71 0.75 -6.77 -11.03
C ASP A 71 1.96 -5.84 -10.94
N ARG A 72 2.37 -5.25 -12.08
CA ARG A 72 3.45 -4.26 -12.11
C ARG A 72 3.07 -3.00 -11.34
N ALA A 73 1.90 -2.43 -11.62
CA ALA A 73 1.41 -1.24 -10.94
C ALA A 73 1.28 -1.47 -9.41
N GLN A 74 0.82 -2.65 -9.01
CA GLN A 74 0.73 -3.02 -7.60
C GLN A 74 2.11 -3.09 -6.94
N ARG A 75 3.10 -3.71 -7.60
CA ARG A 75 4.48 -3.78 -7.07
C ARG A 75 5.12 -2.39 -6.93
N GLU A 76 4.88 -1.50 -7.89
CA GLU A 76 5.35 -0.11 -7.82
C GLU A 76 4.70 0.65 -6.66
N ALA A 77 3.39 0.48 -6.46
CA ALA A 77 2.67 1.09 -5.34
C ALA A 77 3.12 0.52 -3.97
N ASP A 78 3.30 -0.80 -3.87
CA ASP A 78 3.81 -1.46 -2.66
C ASP A 78 5.21 -0.97 -2.31
N TRP A 79 6.07 -0.78 -3.31
CA TRP A 79 7.41 -0.22 -3.14
C TRP A 79 7.38 1.22 -2.63
N GLU A 80 6.58 2.10 -3.23
CA GLU A 80 6.45 3.49 -2.80
C GLU A 80 5.97 3.57 -1.34
N GLN A 81 4.93 2.79 -1.00
CA GLN A 81 4.42 2.71 0.36
C GLN A 81 5.48 2.20 1.34
N PHE A 82 6.27 1.21 0.92
CA PHE A 82 7.36 0.66 1.71
C PHE A 82 8.43 1.72 1.99
N VAL A 83 8.96 2.41 0.96
CA VAL A 83 9.97 3.46 1.13
C VAL A 83 9.46 4.58 2.04
N ARG A 84 8.20 5.02 1.86
CA ARG A 84 7.59 6.03 2.74
C ARG A 84 7.55 5.58 4.21
N THR A 85 7.28 4.31 4.44
CA THR A 85 7.26 3.72 5.79
C THR A 85 8.67 3.66 6.38
N GLU A 86 9.66 3.26 5.59
CA GLU A 86 11.07 3.21 6.00
C GLU A 86 11.63 4.59 6.37
N LEU A 87 11.31 5.62 5.59
CA LEU A 87 11.68 7.01 5.91
C LEU A 87 11.07 7.48 7.24
N ARG A 88 9.80 7.14 7.48
CA ARG A 88 9.14 7.44 8.76
C ARG A 88 9.78 6.69 9.92
N GLU A 89 10.14 5.43 9.74
CA GLU A 89 10.81 4.64 10.77
C GLU A 89 12.21 5.18 11.08
N LEU A 90 12.96 5.62 10.06
CA LEU A 90 14.23 6.32 10.26
C LEU A 90 14.05 7.58 11.10
N GLU A 91 13.01 8.37 10.84
CA GLU A 91 12.72 9.56 11.63
C GLU A 91 12.42 9.22 13.09
N LEU A 92 11.67 8.16 13.36
CA LEU A 92 11.45 7.69 14.73
C LEU A 92 12.75 7.26 15.41
N ARG A 93 13.63 6.55 14.70
CA ARG A 93 14.94 6.11 15.19
C ARG A 93 15.89 7.27 15.47
N LYS A 94 15.94 8.29 14.60
CA LYS A 94 16.65 9.56 14.83
C LYS A 94 16.16 10.23 16.12
N ASN A 95 14.86 10.20 16.35
CA ASN A 95 14.23 10.72 17.56
C ASN A 95 14.38 9.79 18.78
N GLY A 96 15.26 8.78 18.75
CA GLY A 96 15.59 7.95 19.91
C GLY A 96 14.53 6.90 20.29
N GLN A 97 13.74 6.42 19.32
CA GLN A 97 12.73 5.38 19.54
C GLN A 97 13.33 4.15 20.24
N LEU A 98 14.53 3.69 19.86
CA LEU A 98 15.14 2.52 20.49
C LEU A 98 15.37 2.71 21.98
N GLY A 99 15.91 3.85 22.40
CA GLY A 99 16.15 4.13 23.83
C GLY A 99 14.86 4.05 24.65
N ARG A 100 13.76 4.61 24.13
CA ARG A 100 12.42 4.50 24.76
C ARG A 100 11.92 3.06 24.82
N SER A 101 12.19 2.26 23.79
CA SER A 101 11.79 0.85 23.75
C SER A 101 12.62 -0.05 24.66
N LEU A 102 13.90 0.29 24.89
CA LEU A 102 14.77 -0.42 25.83
C LEU A 102 14.34 -0.18 27.27
N GLY A 103 13.94 1.05 27.64
CA GLY A 103 13.53 1.35 29.02
C GLY A 103 14.64 1.08 30.03
N GLU A 104 14.27 0.64 31.23
CA GLU A 104 15.24 0.37 32.30
C GLU A 104 16.07 -0.91 32.02
N PRO A 105 17.32 -0.95 32.51
CA PRO A 105 18.16 -2.15 32.46
C PRO A 105 17.54 -3.31 33.26
N LEU A 106 17.59 -4.52 32.71
CA LEU A 106 17.20 -5.73 33.44
C LEU A 106 18.34 -6.21 34.34
N PRO A 107 18.08 -7.07 35.35
CA PRO A 107 19.14 -7.66 36.15
C PRO A 107 20.21 -8.36 35.30
N GLY A 108 21.47 -7.97 35.48
CA GLY A 108 22.60 -8.48 34.69
C GLY A 108 22.94 -7.64 33.45
N GLU A 109 22.07 -6.71 33.03
CA GLU A 109 22.35 -5.80 31.92
C GLU A 109 23.03 -4.51 32.38
N SER A 110 23.94 -3.99 31.55
CA SER A 110 24.59 -2.70 31.80
C SER A 110 23.78 -1.55 31.21
N ALA A 111 23.40 -0.57 32.04
CA ALA A 111 22.78 0.68 31.58
C ALA A 111 23.61 1.38 30.50
N ALA A 112 24.94 1.42 30.69
CA ALA A 112 25.85 2.02 29.73
C ALA A 112 25.86 1.27 28.38
N ALA A 113 25.70 -0.07 28.39
CA ALA A 113 25.60 -0.85 27.16
C ALA A 113 24.31 -0.52 26.38
N LEU A 114 23.18 -0.39 27.08
CA LEU A 114 21.90 -0.01 26.45
C LEU A 114 21.95 1.42 25.89
N GLN A 115 22.57 2.35 26.60
CA GLN A 115 22.78 3.72 26.12
C GLN A 115 23.66 3.74 24.86
N ARG A 116 24.75 2.96 24.83
CA ARG A 116 25.59 2.83 23.62
C ARG A 116 24.80 2.27 22.44
N LEU A 117 23.97 1.24 22.68
CA LEU A 117 23.13 0.66 21.63
C LEU A 117 22.12 1.69 21.08
N ALA A 118 21.43 2.42 21.95
CA ALA A 118 20.49 3.47 21.54
C ALA A 118 21.19 4.61 20.79
N HIS A 119 22.39 5.00 21.22
CA HIS A 119 23.19 6.02 20.55
C HIS A 119 23.64 5.57 19.15
N GLU A 120 24.11 4.33 19.03
CA GLU A 120 24.50 3.74 17.75
C GLU A 120 23.32 3.68 16.76
N ASP A 121 22.15 3.21 17.22
CA ASP A 121 20.94 3.15 16.39
C ASP A 121 20.51 4.53 15.90
N ARG A 122 20.60 5.54 16.78
CA ARG A 122 20.32 6.93 16.41
C ARG A 122 21.31 7.42 15.35
N ARG A 123 22.61 7.21 15.55
CA ARG A 123 23.65 7.62 14.59
C ARG A 123 23.44 6.96 13.22
N GLN A 124 23.11 5.68 13.20
CA GLN A 124 22.79 4.96 11.96
C GLN A 124 21.55 5.54 11.28
N ALA A 125 20.51 5.86 12.05
CA ALA A 125 19.30 6.45 11.51
C ALA A 125 19.51 7.88 10.96
N GLU A 126 20.35 8.67 11.62
CA GLU A 126 20.79 10.00 11.15
C GLU A 126 21.52 9.88 9.81
N GLN A 127 22.31 8.83 9.64
CA GLN A 127 23.00 8.48 8.39
C GLN A 127 22.09 7.81 7.35
N GLY A 128 20.78 7.69 7.59
CA GLY A 128 19.86 7.04 6.64
C GLY A 128 20.02 5.53 6.52
N MET A 129 20.68 4.88 7.49
CA MET A 129 21.03 3.46 7.42
C MET A 129 19.90 2.56 7.94
N VAL A 130 19.59 1.54 7.16
CA VAL A 130 18.61 0.50 7.46
C VAL A 130 19.27 -0.87 7.47
N SER A 131 18.86 -1.73 8.40
CA SER A 131 19.35 -3.10 8.47
C SER A 131 18.63 -4.00 7.48
N VAL A 132 19.37 -4.81 6.76
CA VAL A 132 18.85 -5.85 5.87
C VAL A 132 19.38 -7.20 6.32
N MET A 133 18.53 -8.23 6.31
CA MET A 133 18.90 -9.57 6.73
C MET A 133 18.96 -10.49 5.51
N LYS A 134 20.14 -11.06 5.24
CA LYS A 134 20.36 -12.05 4.18
C LYS A 134 21.07 -13.25 4.79
N ASN A 135 20.50 -14.45 4.60
CA ASN A 135 21.05 -15.71 5.09
C ASN A 135 21.40 -15.71 6.60
N GLY A 136 20.55 -15.07 7.43
CA GLY A 136 20.76 -14.95 8.87
C GLY A 136 21.78 -13.89 9.29
N ALA A 137 22.53 -13.30 8.35
CA ALA A 137 23.44 -12.20 8.62
C ALA A 137 22.72 -10.85 8.45
N VAL A 138 23.04 -9.90 9.33
CA VAL A 138 22.56 -8.51 9.24
C VAL A 138 23.65 -7.65 8.60
N SER A 139 23.31 -6.95 7.53
CA SER A 139 24.12 -5.86 6.97
C SER A 139 23.33 -4.56 6.97
N TYR A 140 24.01 -3.45 6.73
CA TYR A 140 23.40 -2.12 6.69
C TYR A 140 23.53 -1.54 5.28
N LYS A 141 22.46 -0.92 4.80
CA LYS A 141 22.40 -0.19 3.53
C LYS A 141 21.82 1.19 3.75
N HIS A 142 22.13 2.13 2.86
CA HIS A 142 21.42 3.40 2.84
C HIS A 142 19.98 3.18 2.34
N VAL A 143 19.01 3.94 2.88
CA VAL A 143 17.60 3.81 2.45
C VAL A 143 17.41 4.10 0.95
N GLU A 144 18.23 4.98 0.39
CA GLU A 144 18.22 5.34 -1.04
C GLU A 144 18.84 4.25 -1.93
N GLU A 145 19.64 3.35 -1.35
CA GLU A 145 20.24 2.20 -2.04
C GLU A 145 19.38 0.94 -1.96
N LEU A 146 18.24 1.00 -1.27
CA LEU A 146 17.31 -0.12 -1.22
C LEU A 146 16.64 -0.32 -2.58
N SER A 147 16.51 -1.59 -2.95
CA SER A 147 15.74 -2.03 -4.11
C SER A 147 14.50 -2.83 -3.67
N GLN A 148 13.56 -3.04 -4.60
CA GLN A 148 12.39 -3.90 -4.36
C GLN A 148 12.81 -5.32 -3.92
N GLU A 149 13.93 -5.82 -4.41
CA GLU A 149 14.47 -7.15 -4.05
C GLU A 149 14.96 -7.22 -2.60
N ASP A 150 15.32 -6.08 -2.00
CA ASP A 150 15.76 -6.02 -0.61
C ASP A 150 14.58 -5.98 0.39
N MET A 151 13.34 -5.75 -0.07
CA MET A 151 12.16 -5.66 0.80
C MET A 151 12.00 -6.87 1.73
N PRO A 152 12.07 -8.13 1.25
CA PRO A 152 11.92 -9.29 2.14
C PRO A 152 13.02 -9.35 3.21
N SER A 153 14.26 -9.02 2.82
CA SER A 153 15.42 -8.96 3.71
C SER A 153 15.28 -7.87 4.77
N ARG A 154 14.76 -6.69 4.39
CA ARG A 154 14.51 -5.59 5.31
C ARG A 154 13.36 -5.91 6.28
N VAL A 155 12.28 -6.51 5.79
CA VAL A 155 11.16 -6.98 6.62
C VAL A 155 11.64 -8.04 7.62
N ALA A 156 12.48 -8.99 7.20
CA ALA A 156 13.07 -9.97 8.09
C ALA A 156 13.90 -9.33 9.20
N ALA A 157 14.77 -8.36 8.85
CA ALA A 157 15.55 -7.61 9.83
C ALA A 157 14.66 -6.85 10.84
N ASN A 158 13.57 -6.21 10.36
CA ASN A 158 12.64 -5.50 11.24
C ASN A 158 11.90 -6.46 12.20
N ARG A 159 11.46 -7.61 11.69
CA ARG A 159 10.85 -8.66 12.51
C ARG A 159 11.81 -9.13 13.59
N SER A 160 13.06 -9.42 13.25
CA SER A 160 14.08 -9.82 14.23
C SER A 160 14.29 -8.76 15.32
N ARG A 161 14.38 -7.48 14.94
CA ARG A 161 14.49 -6.37 15.91
C ARG A 161 13.28 -6.31 16.85
N THR A 162 12.07 -6.39 16.29
CA THR A 162 10.83 -6.33 17.07
C THR A 162 10.70 -7.52 18.01
N THR A 163 11.03 -8.72 17.54
CA THR A 163 11.06 -9.93 18.36
C THR A 163 12.06 -9.80 19.50
N TRP A 164 13.29 -9.33 19.24
CA TRP A 164 14.29 -9.14 20.29
C TRP A 164 13.83 -8.15 21.37
N LEU A 165 13.24 -7.01 20.96
CA LEU A 165 12.67 -6.04 21.91
C LEU A 165 11.54 -6.63 22.75
N LYS A 166 10.67 -7.43 22.13
CA LYS A 166 9.58 -8.13 22.82
C LYS A 166 10.11 -9.18 23.81
N GLU A 167 11.01 -10.06 23.36
CA GLU A 167 11.61 -11.10 24.20
C GLU A 167 12.36 -10.51 25.39
N ARG A 168 13.03 -9.36 25.19
CA ARG A 168 13.68 -8.63 26.28
C ARG A 168 12.65 -8.15 27.30
N ARG A 169 11.61 -7.45 26.86
CA ARG A 169 10.56 -6.90 27.74
C ARG A 169 9.81 -7.99 28.51
N ASP A 170 9.53 -9.11 27.84
CA ASP A 170 8.80 -10.23 28.43
C ASP A 170 9.69 -11.08 29.37
N GLY A 171 10.96 -10.69 29.56
CA GLY A 171 11.91 -11.33 30.48
C GLY A 171 12.46 -12.68 29.98
N TRP A 172 12.15 -13.06 28.74
CA TRP A 172 12.48 -14.38 28.21
C TRP A 172 13.99 -14.54 27.93
N ILE A 173 14.67 -13.44 27.59
CA ILE A 173 16.12 -13.42 27.34
C ILE A 173 16.90 -13.76 28.63
N ALA A 174 16.51 -13.20 29.78
CA ALA A 174 17.15 -13.47 31.09
C ALA A 174 17.00 -14.93 31.58
N SER A 175 16.15 -15.72 30.92
CA SER A 175 15.91 -17.14 31.23
C SER A 175 16.72 -18.09 30.33
N LYS A 176 17.14 -17.65 29.12
CA LYS A 176 18.01 -18.44 28.23
C LYS A 176 19.46 -18.47 28.74
N GLU A 177 19.96 -17.37 29.28
CA GLU A 177 21.34 -17.26 29.76
C GLU A 177 21.61 -18.03 31.06
N ARG A 178 20.56 -18.40 31.80
CA ARG A 178 20.65 -19.29 32.99
C ARG A 178 20.59 -20.80 32.66
N ARG A 179 20.48 -21.16 31.38
CA ARG A 179 20.35 -22.55 30.90
C ARG A 179 21.48 -23.00 29.96
N SER A 180 22.55 -22.23 29.82
CA SER A 180 23.78 -22.62 29.12
C SER A 180 24.94 -22.82 30.08
#